data_AF-X1KN90-F1
#
_entry.id   AF-X1KN90-F1
#
_cell.length_a   1.000
_cell.length_b   1.000
_cell.length_c   1.000
_cell.angle_alpha   90.00
_cell.angle_beta   90.00
_cell.angle_gamma   90.00
#
_symmetry.space_group_name_H-M   'P 1'
#
loop_
_entity.id
_entity.type
_entity.pdbx_description
1 polymer ?
#
loop_
_entity_poly.entity_id
_entity_poly.type
_entity_poly.pdbx_seq_one_letter_code
_entity_poly.pdbx_strand_id
1 'polypeptide(L)' 'MTEPDTIEYKGEVVGKVLGCQIRVVTTADGKKHFESDCLSKKARDDLMAVFEEEAVLRVTPKAFLEEIAEPVTEPKES' A
#
# COMPACT_ATOMS: atom_id res chain seq x y z
N MET A 1 -10.93 1.19 -17.75
CA MET A 1 -11.03 2.34 -16.82
C MET A 1 -9.83 2.23 -15.91
N THR A 2 -8.92 3.19 -15.93
CA THR A 2 -7.73 3.16 -15.09
C THR A 2 -8.19 3.43 -13.66
N GLU A 3 -8.02 2.47 -12.77
CA GLU A 3 -8.23 2.68 -11.34
C GLU A 3 -7.29 3.80 -10.87
N PRO A 4 -7.72 4.69 -9.97
CA PRO A 4 -6.87 5.78 -9.52
C PRO A 4 -5.64 5.21 -8.80
N ASP A 5 -4.44 5.69 -9.16
CA ASP A 5 -3.18 5.31 -8.50
C ASP A 5 -3.20 5.60 -6.98
N THR A 6 -4.07 6.49 -6.51
CA THR A 6 -4.20 6.88 -5.10
C THR A 6 -5.61 7.40 -4.81
N ILE A 7 -6.19 7.03 -3.67
CA ILE A 7 -7.46 7.60 -3.18
C ILE A 7 -7.11 8.78 -2.28
N GLU A 8 -7.22 10.00 -2.82
CA GLU A 8 -7.11 11.23 -2.06
C GLU A 8 -8.45 11.57 -1.41
N TYR A 9 -8.46 11.75 -0.10
CA TYR A 9 -9.63 12.21 0.65
C TYR A 9 -9.21 13.37 1.55
N LYS A 10 -9.76 14.56 1.27
CA LYS A 10 -9.50 15.81 2.03
C LYS A 10 -8.01 16.19 2.13
N GLY A 11 -7.23 15.91 1.09
CA GLY A 11 -5.79 16.19 1.06
C GLY A 11 -4.91 15.12 1.71
N GLU A 12 -5.50 14.00 2.11
CA GLU A 12 -4.80 12.86 2.70
C GLU A 12 -4.89 11.63 1.79
N VAL A 13 -3.81 10.87 1.73
CA VAL A 13 -3.78 9.56 1.06
C VAL A 13 -4.40 8.54 2.00
N VAL A 14 -5.48 7.90 1.57
CA VAL A 14 -6.27 6.99 2.40
C VAL A 14 -6.35 5.60 1.78
N GLY A 15 -6.17 4.56 2.61
CA GLY A 15 -6.32 3.16 2.22
C GLY A 15 -7.22 2.40 3.20
N LYS A 16 -7.87 1.32 2.74
CA LYS A 16 -8.59 0.39 3.62
C LYS A 16 -7.81 -0.92 3.76
N VAL A 17 -7.48 -1.32 4.98
CA VAL A 17 -6.73 -2.53 5.29
C VAL A 17 -7.36 -3.20 6.51
N LEU A 18 -7.69 -4.50 6.41
CA LEU A 18 -8.22 -5.32 7.52
C LEU A 18 -9.43 -4.71 8.26
N GLY A 19 -10.29 -3.96 7.55
CA GLY A 19 -11.45 -3.31 8.18
C GLY A 19 -11.11 -2.01 8.93
N CYS A 20 -9.91 -1.46 8.70
CA CYS A 20 -9.49 -0.15 9.15
C CYS A 20 -9.25 0.78 7.95
N GLN A 21 -9.56 2.06 8.13
CA GLN A 21 -9.19 3.12 7.20
C GLN A 21 -7.92 3.78 7.71
N ILE A 22 -6.82 3.66 6.96
CA ILE A 22 -5.51 4.20 7.29
C ILE A 22 -5.29 5.48 6.48
N ARG A 23 -4.78 6.53 7.14
CA ARG A 23 -4.36 7.79 6.53
C ARG A 23 -2.94 8.14 6.96
N VAL A 24 -2.23 8.88 6.11
CA VAL A 24 -0.91 9.44 6.47
C VAL A 24 -1.10 10.88 6.93
N VAL A 25 -0.84 11.13 8.21
CA VAL A 25 -0.87 12.47 8.80
C VAL A 25 0.54 13.03 8.93
N THR A 26 0.66 14.36 8.86
CA THR A 26 1.92 15.06 9.14
C THR A 26 1.78 15.80 10.48
N THR A 27 2.67 15.52 11.42
CA THR A 27 2.67 16.16 12.74
C THR A 27 3.28 17.56 12.68
N ALA A 28 3.10 18.34 13.75
CA ALA A 28 3.62 19.71 13.84
C ALA A 28 5.16 19.80 13.71
N ASP A 29 5.88 18.73 14.06
CA ASP A 29 7.33 18.57 13.88
C ASP A 29 7.73 18.05 12.49
N GLY A 30 6.77 17.90 11.57
CA GLY A 30 7.00 17.53 10.17
C GLY A 30 7.18 16.03 9.93
N LYS A 31 7.02 15.18 10.96
CA LYS A 31 7.09 13.72 10.80
C LYS A 31 5.78 13.18 10.23
N LYS A 32 5.88 12.09 9.46
CA LYS A 32 4.72 11.39 8.91
C LYS A 32 4.39 10.17 9.74
N HIS A 33 3.11 9.99 10.07
CA HIS A 33 2.61 8.86 10.84
C HIS A 33 1.40 8.24 10.15
N PHE A 34 1.20 6.94 10.33
CA PHE A 34 -0.03 6.28 9.96
C PHE A 34 -1.03 6.42 11.11
N GLU A 35 -2.19 7.00 10.82
CA GLU A 35 -3.36 6.95 11.69
C GLU A 35 -4.41 6.02 11.09
N SER A 36 -5.16 5.32 11.94
CA SER A 36 -6.17 4.37 11.49
C SER A 36 -7.47 4.45 12.27
N ASP A 37 -8.59 4.50 11.55
CA ASP A 37 -9.93 4.34 12.11
C ASP A 37 -10.47 2.94 11.80
N CYS A 38 -10.65 2.11 12.82
CA CYS A 38 -11.05 0.70 12.67
C CYS A 38 -12.53 0.47 12.98
N LEU A 39 -13.19 -0.37 12.19
CA LEU A 39 -14.63 -0.68 12.33
C LEU A 39 -14.95 -1.52 13.58
N SER A 40 -13.96 -2.22 14.16
CA SER A 40 -14.16 -3.05 15.35
C SER A 40 -12.86 -3.26 16.14
N LYS A 41 -12.98 -3.71 17.39
CA LYS A 41 -11.84 -4.13 18.22
C LYS A 41 -11.02 -5.23 17.55
N LYS A 42 -11.69 -6.23 16.95
CA LYS A 42 -11.02 -7.31 16.23
C LYS A 42 -10.19 -6.76 15.06
N ALA A 43 -10.77 -5.87 14.24
CA ALA A 43 -10.06 -5.25 13.12
C ALA A 43 -8.81 -4.47 13.58
N ARG A 44 -8.92 -3.75 14.70
CA ARG A 44 -7.78 -3.06 15.31
C ARG A 44 -6.71 -4.04 15.79
N ASP A 45 -7.09 -5.08 16.53
CA ASP A 45 -6.16 -6.04 17.10
C ASP A 45 -5.44 -6.83 15.98
N ASP A 46 -6.16 -7.20 14.91
CA ASP A 46 -5.59 -7.83 13.71
C ASP A 46 -4.63 -6.87 12.98
N LEU A 47 -4.97 -5.58 12.85
CA LEU A 47 -4.09 -4.58 12.23
C LEU A 47 -2.82 -4.36 13.07
N MET A 48 -2.94 -4.32 14.41
CA MET A 48 -1.79 -4.19 15.30
C MET A 48 -0.87 -5.42 15.21
N ALA A 49 -1.44 -6.63 15.16
CA ALA A 49 -0.67 -7.85 14.97
C ALA A 49 0.18 -7.78 13.70
N VAL A 50 -0.37 -7.27 12.58
CA VAL A 50 0.40 -7.07 11.34
C VAL A 50 1.59 -6.11 11.54
N PHE A 51 1.43 -5.04 12.30
CA PHE A 51 2.54 -4.11 12.58
C PHE A 51 3.58 -4.71 13.54
N GLU A 52 3.17 -5.57 14.47
CA GLU A 52 4.04 -6.21 15.47
C GLU A 52 4.80 -7.43 14.91
N GLU A 53 4.17 -8.28 14.09
CA GLU A 53 4.71 -9.53 13.55
C GLU A 53 5.68 -9.34 12.36
N GLU A 54 6.17 -8.13 12.13
CA GLU A 54 6.92 -7.68 10.95
C GLU A 54 6.03 -7.46 9.72
N ALA A 55 5.39 -6.30 9.65
CA ALA A 55 4.94 -5.73 8.39
C ALA A 55 6.16 -5.56 7.47
N VAL A 56 6.45 -6.56 6.64
CA VAL A 56 7.50 -6.46 5.63
C VAL A 56 7.03 -5.48 4.56
N LEU A 57 7.44 -4.22 4.71
CA LEU A 57 7.15 -3.15 3.77
C LEU A 57 7.98 -3.37 2.50
N ARG A 58 7.50 -4.21 1.58
CA ARG A 58 8.15 -4.45 0.28
C ARG A 58 7.84 -3.28 -0.66
N VAL A 59 8.71 -2.29 -0.66
CA VAL A 59 8.65 -1.16 -1.61
C VAL A 59 9.51 -1.50 -2.82
N THR A 60 8.88 -2.00 -3.88
CA THR A 60 9.57 -2.17 -5.17
C THR A 60 9.55 -0.84 -5.92
N PRO A 61 10.69 -0.22 -6.22
CA PRO A 61 10.73 0.99 -7.04
C PRO A 61 10.22 0.66 -8.45
N LYS A 62 9.32 1.49 -9.01
CA LYS A 62 8.84 1.33 -10.40
C LYS A 62 9.99 1.28 -11.42
N ALA A 63 11.13 1.90 -11.11
CA ALA A 63 12.33 1.95 -11.95
C ALA A 63 12.86 0.56 -12.39
N PHE A 64 12.57 -0.52 -11.66
CA PHE A 64 13.00 -1.88 -12.04
C PHE A 64 12.04 -2.59 -13.02
N LEU A 65 10.82 -2.10 -13.20
CA LEU A 65 9.83 -2.75 -14.09
C LEU A 65 10.00 -2.33 -15.56
N GLU A 66 10.55 -1.14 -15.81
CA GLU A 66 10.78 -0.64 -17.18
C GLU A 66 11.94 -1.37 -17.89
N GLU A 67 12.85 -2.01 -17.15
CA GLU A 67 14.01 -2.72 -17.71
C GLU A 67 13.70 -4.16 -18.17
N ILE A 68 12.51 -4.70 -17.85
CA ILE A 68 12.13 -6.10 -18.15
C ILE A 68 11.08 -6.23 -19.26
N ALA A 69 10.73 -5.14 -19.95
CA ALA A 69 9.77 -5.16 -21.06
C ALA A 69 10.42 -5.64 -22.39
N GLU A 70 10.60 -6.96 -22.47
CA GLU A 70 10.47 -7.88 -23.63
C GLU A 70 11.41 -7.70 -24.87
N PRO A 71 11.73 -8.82 -25.55
CA PRO A 71 10.77 -9.33 -26.53
C PRO A 71 10.40 -10.81 -26.37
N VAL A 72 9.10 -11.06 -26.44
CA VAL A 72 8.45 -12.33 -26.77
C VAL A 72 8.78 -12.70 -28.21
N THR A 73 9.23 -13.93 -28.45
CA THR A 73 8.84 -14.72 -29.62
C THR A 73 8.74 -16.20 -29.23
N GLU A 74 7.52 -16.75 -29.29
CA GLU A 74 7.20 -18.18 -29.16
C GLU A 74 7.60 -19.00 -30.43
N PRO A 75 7.23 -20.29 -30.61
CA PRO A 75 8.12 -21.45 -30.58
C PRO A 75 8.36 -22.04 -31.99
N LYS A 76 9.35 -22.94 -32.14
CA LYS A 76 9.42 -23.80 -33.33
C LYS A 76 9.68 -25.24 -32.94
N GLU A 77 8.60 -26.04 -32.94
CA GLU A 77 8.66 -27.49 -33.12
C GLU A 77 9.35 -27.81 -34.47
N SER A 78 10.32 -28.72 -34.45
CA SER A 78 10.68 -29.65 -35.54
C SER A 78 11.56 -30.76 -34.99
#